data_AF-A0A6V6Y5G6-F1
#
_entry.id   AF-A0A6V6Y5G6-F1
#
_cell.length_a   1.000
_cell.length_b   1.000
_cell.length_c   1.000
_cell.angle_alpha   90.00
_cell.angle_beta   90.00
_cell.angle_gamma   90.00
#
_symmetry.space_group_name_H-M   'P 1'
#
loop_
_entity.id
_entity.type
_entity.pdbx_description
1 polymer ?
#
loop_
_entity_poly.entity_id
_entity_poly.type
_entity_poly.pdbx_seq_one_letter_code
_entity_poly.pdbx_strand_id
1 'polypeptide(L)'
;MVNYLQLYCTHYGPGARPFAYVFLYNGELFSDFERDDATYDWIAPLDRLLKDMPENATLYTFNSAFEQKKVSPLLSKEAILKLSRGVDLYKEIKSRTTLVPLPSYSMESLSRSEVILGPDLRAILKEGREEELRAVMEKNIRAMERIGKIYEDLVAEQSCGGLRIDSILPSPFTVIGSTTDYLPRYIQRGDLLYEERDGRFRMEIGAKWLPYDAKTQALVVEIDAPVVSKVDSPPGYLIFALDEEVFYSTILEFIRYLREEDA
;
A
#
# COMPACT_ATOMS: atom_id res chain seq x y z
N MET A 1 -2.19 -12.70 10.77
CA MET A 1 -1.15 -13.58 10.20
C MET A 1 -0.79 -13.00 8.85
N VAL A 2 0.48 -12.67 8.64
CA VAL A 2 0.95 -11.92 7.48
C VAL A 2 1.81 -12.83 6.61
N ASN A 3 1.56 -12.80 5.30
CA ASN A 3 2.27 -13.59 4.31
C ASN A 3 2.71 -12.69 3.16
N TYR A 4 3.77 -13.08 2.45
CA TYR A 4 4.37 -12.26 1.39
C TYR A 4 4.60 -13.08 0.15
N LEU A 5 4.11 -12.63 -1.00
CA LEU A 5 4.27 -13.32 -2.28
C LEU A 5 4.89 -12.38 -3.31
N GLN A 6 6.02 -12.79 -3.89
CA GLN A 6 6.54 -12.23 -5.13
C GLN A 6 6.36 -13.22 -6.27
N LEU A 7 5.75 -12.74 -7.34
CA LEU A 7 5.66 -13.44 -8.62
C LEU A 7 6.70 -12.85 -9.58
N TYR A 8 7.30 -13.68 -10.42
CA TYR A 8 8.27 -13.22 -11.41
C TYR A 8 7.82 -13.58 -12.82
N CYS A 9 7.85 -12.57 -13.68
CA CYS A 9 7.59 -12.72 -15.11
C CYS A 9 8.88 -12.48 -15.90
N THR A 10 8.97 -13.12 -17.07
CA THR A 10 10.18 -13.12 -17.89
C THR A 10 10.68 -11.74 -18.30
N HIS A 11 9.74 -10.79 -18.38
CA HIS A 11 9.93 -9.37 -18.66
C HIS A 11 8.60 -8.66 -18.37
N TYR A 12 8.60 -7.33 -18.41
CA TYR A 12 7.38 -6.53 -18.36
C TYR A 12 6.95 -6.15 -19.78
N GLY A 13 5.79 -6.62 -20.22
CA GLY A 13 5.23 -6.29 -21.55
C GLY A 13 4.52 -7.45 -22.28
N PRO A 14 4.15 -7.24 -23.56
CA PRO A 14 3.55 -8.27 -24.40
C PRO A 14 4.43 -9.53 -24.47
N GLY A 15 3.78 -10.71 -24.50
CA GLY A 15 4.48 -12.00 -24.54
C GLY A 15 5.18 -12.43 -23.23
N ALA A 16 5.13 -11.62 -22.16
CA ALA A 16 5.65 -12.04 -20.87
C ALA A 16 4.89 -13.25 -20.33
N ARG A 17 5.62 -14.17 -19.70
CA ARG A 17 5.10 -15.37 -19.03
C ARG A 17 5.64 -15.45 -17.59
N PRO A 18 4.88 -16.01 -16.64
CA PRO A 18 5.39 -16.28 -15.30
C PRO A 18 6.46 -17.39 -15.38
N PHE A 19 7.49 -17.32 -14.53
CA PHE A 19 8.55 -18.33 -14.51
C PHE A 19 9.04 -18.71 -13.11
N ALA A 20 8.74 -17.92 -12.08
CA ALA A 20 9.13 -18.24 -10.71
C ALA A 20 8.20 -17.57 -9.70
N TYR A 21 8.20 -18.08 -8.48
CA TYR A 21 7.61 -17.40 -7.32
C TYR A 21 8.45 -17.63 -6.06
N VAL A 22 8.29 -16.71 -5.11
CA VAL A 22 8.70 -16.92 -3.73
C VAL A 22 7.58 -16.47 -2.80
N PHE A 23 7.25 -17.33 -1.85
CA PHE A 23 6.16 -17.15 -0.91
C PHE A 23 6.66 -17.38 0.50
N LEU A 24 6.64 -16.34 1.34
CA LEU A 24 6.79 -16.49 2.77
C LEU A 24 5.40 -16.71 3.39
N TYR A 25 5.10 -17.97 3.71
CA TYR A 25 3.82 -18.41 4.26
C TYR A 25 4.00 -18.84 5.71
N ASN A 26 3.40 -18.11 6.65
CA ASN A 26 3.48 -18.37 8.10
C ASN A 26 4.91 -18.48 8.64
N GLY A 27 5.84 -17.69 8.09
CA GLY A 27 7.25 -17.69 8.47
C GLY A 27 8.08 -18.77 7.78
N GLU A 28 7.46 -19.68 7.03
CA GLU A 28 8.13 -20.69 6.21
C GLU A 28 8.27 -20.21 4.77
N LEU A 29 9.45 -20.45 4.19
CA LEU A 29 9.79 -19.99 2.85
C LEU A 29 9.51 -21.10 1.82
N PHE A 30 8.63 -20.82 0.88
CA PHE A 30 8.35 -21.65 -0.28
C PHE A 30 8.81 -20.94 -1.54
N SER A 31 9.48 -21.66 -2.44
CA SER A 31 9.88 -21.10 -3.72
C SER A 31 10.03 -22.16 -4.78
N ASP A 32 9.64 -21.83 -6.00
CA ASP A 32 9.82 -22.69 -7.15
C ASP A 32 9.89 -21.89 -8.45
N PHE A 33 10.34 -22.55 -9.51
CA PHE A 33 10.56 -21.95 -10.81
C PHE A 33 10.44 -22.95 -11.95
N GLU A 34 10.23 -22.42 -13.15
CA GLU A 34 10.13 -23.16 -14.39
C GLU A 34 11.43 -23.92 -14.70
N ARG A 35 11.29 -25.20 -15.05
CA ARG A 35 12.38 -26.10 -15.46
C ARG A 35 12.20 -26.53 -16.91
N ASP A 36 13.26 -27.07 -17.50
CA ASP A 36 13.21 -27.62 -18.86
C ASP A 36 12.33 -28.88 -18.98
N ASP A 37 12.08 -29.56 -17.86
CA ASP A 37 11.14 -30.68 -17.78
C ASP A 37 9.69 -30.17 -17.89
N ALA A 38 9.09 -30.34 -19.07
CA ALA A 38 7.71 -29.95 -19.35
C ALA A 38 6.66 -30.69 -18.50
N THR A 39 7.03 -31.78 -17.83
CA THR A 39 6.14 -32.51 -16.92
C THR A 39 6.15 -31.93 -15.50
N TYR A 40 7.13 -31.08 -15.18
CA TYR A 40 7.25 -30.44 -13.87
C TYR A 40 6.31 -29.25 -13.75
N ASP A 41 5.23 -29.43 -13.00
CA ASP A 41 4.31 -28.36 -12.64
C ASP A 41 4.83 -27.59 -11.41
N TRP A 42 5.69 -26.61 -11.68
CA TRP A 42 6.29 -25.74 -10.66
C TRP A 42 5.28 -24.79 -10.00
N ILE A 43 4.10 -24.54 -10.60
CA ILE A 43 3.12 -23.57 -10.08
C ILE A 43 2.06 -24.23 -9.19
N ALA A 44 1.81 -25.54 -9.35
CA ALA A 44 0.87 -26.30 -8.53
C ALA A 44 1.10 -26.18 -7.00
N PRO A 45 2.33 -26.08 -6.46
CA PRO A 45 2.52 -25.84 -5.03
C PRO A 45 2.01 -24.46 -4.59
N LEU A 46 2.18 -23.40 -5.41
CA LEU A 46 1.66 -22.07 -5.09
C LEU A 46 0.12 -22.06 -5.04
N ASP A 47 -0.53 -22.74 -6.01
CA ASP A 47 -1.99 -22.87 -6.02
C ASP A 47 -2.52 -23.46 -4.71
N ARG A 48 -1.90 -24.55 -4.25
CA ARG A 48 -2.23 -25.20 -2.97
C ARG A 48 -2.04 -24.26 -1.79
N LEU A 49 -0.87 -23.62 -1.68
CA LEU A 49 -0.57 -22.70 -0.58
C LEU A 49 -1.55 -21.52 -0.53
N LEU A 50 -1.94 -20.96 -1.67
CA LEU A 50 -2.92 -19.87 -1.72
C LEU A 50 -4.32 -20.33 -1.29
N LYS A 51 -4.73 -21.54 -1.70
CA LYS A 51 -6.04 -22.11 -1.31
C LYS A 51 -6.11 -22.41 0.18
N ASP A 52 -5.03 -22.95 0.73
CA ASP A 52 -4.95 -23.34 2.14
C ASP A 52 -4.75 -22.13 3.07
N MET A 53 -4.45 -20.95 2.51
CA MET A 53 -4.30 -19.73 3.28
C MET A 53 -5.61 -19.35 4.00
N PRO A 54 -5.58 -19.11 5.34
CA PRO A 54 -6.76 -18.71 6.11
C PRO A 54 -7.48 -17.48 5.53
N GLU A 55 -8.80 -17.38 5.74
CA GLU A 55 -9.59 -16.24 5.23
C GLU A 55 -9.22 -14.89 5.84
N ASN A 56 -8.76 -14.90 7.09
CA ASN A 56 -8.32 -13.72 7.83
C ASN A 56 -6.81 -13.45 7.70
N ALA A 57 -6.09 -14.22 6.87
CA ALA A 57 -4.69 -13.98 6.63
C ALA A 57 -4.49 -12.84 5.63
N THR A 58 -3.53 -11.96 5.92
CA THR A 58 -3.14 -10.89 5.01
C THR A 58 -2.06 -11.41 4.07
N LEU A 59 -2.25 -11.19 2.78
CA LEU A 59 -1.26 -11.47 1.74
C LEU A 59 -0.74 -10.15 1.19
N TYR A 60 0.54 -9.86 1.42
CA TYR A 60 1.23 -8.76 0.78
C TYR A 60 1.89 -9.21 -0.52
N THR A 61 1.79 -8.34 -1.52
CA THR A 61 2.50 -8.46 -2.80
C THR A 61 3.12 -7.11 -3.15
N PHE A 62 4.00 -7.06 -4.13
CA PHE A 62 4.59 -5.80 -4.58
C PHE A 62 4.39 -5.58 -6.06
N ASN A 63 3.71 -4.47 -6.42
CA ASN A 63 3.47 -4.04 -7.81
C ASN A 63 2.99 -5.19 -8.70
N SER A 64 2.00 -5.96 -8.22
CA SER A 64 1.78 -7.32 -8.70
C SER A 64 0.66 -7.42 -9.72
N ALA A 65 -0.10 -6.35 -10.01
CA ALA A 65 -1.27 -6.41 -10.88
C ALA A 65 -0.96 -7.03 -12.27
N PHE A 66 0.22 -6.74 -12.82
CA PHE A 66 0.66 -7.34 -14.08
C PHE A 66 0.95 -8.84 -13.93
N GLU A 67 1.72 -9.23 -12.92
CA GLU A 67 2.13 -10.59 -12.63
C GLU A 67 0.94 -11.47 -12.25
N GLN A 68 0.01 -10.94 -11.44
CA GLN A 68 -1.25 -11.58 -11.09
C GLN A 68 -2.07 -11.91 -12.34
N LYS A 69 -2.18 -10.96 -13.28
CA LYS A 69 -2.85 -11.19 -14.56
C LYS A 69 -2.16 -12.28 -15.38
N LYS A 70 -0.83 -12.38 -15.32
CA LYS A 70 -0.04 -13.38 -16.06
C LYS A 70 -0.12 -14.77 -15.46
N VAL A 71 -0.16 -14.88 -14.13
CA VAL A 71 -0.26 -16.17 -13.44
C VAL A 71 -1.70 -16.68 -13.34
N SER A 72 -2.71 -15.79 -13.43
CA SER A 72 -4.13 -16.14 -13.29
C SER A 72 -4.59 -17.34 -14.15
N PRO A 73 -4.17 -17.52 -15.41
CA PRO A 73 -4.56 -18.69 -16.20
C PRO A 73 -4.03 -20.04 -15.67
N LEU A 74 -3.04 -20.00 -14.79
CA LEU A 74 -2.36 -21.16 -14.22
C LEU A 74 -2.85 -21.52 -12.81
N LEU A 75 -3.76 -20.72 -12.23
CA LEU A 75 -4.25 -20.89 -10.87
C LEU A 75 -5.74 -21.24 -10.87
N SER A 76 -6.17 -21.93 -9.81
CA SER A 76 -7.58 -22.15 -9.50
C SER A 76 -8.31 -20.84 -9.20
N LYS A 77 -9.64 -20.84 -9.31
CA LYS A 77 -10.48 -19.67 -9.00
C LYS A 77 -10.32 -19.24 -7.55
N GLU A 78 -10.17 -20.20 -6.65
CA GLU A 78 -9.98 -19.98 -5.22
C GLU A 78 -8.65 -19.29 -4.94
N ALA A 79 -7.54 -19.75 -5.55
CA ALA A 79 -6.24 -19.10 -5.42
C ALA A 79 -6.24 -17.68 -6.02
N ILE A 80 -6.89 -17.49 -7.18
CA ILE A 80 -7.06 -16.16 -7.80
C ILE A 80 -7.83 -15.21 -6.87
N LEU A 81 -8.88 -15.71 -6.21
CA LEU A 81 -9.64 -14.90 -5.27
C LEU A 81 -8.78 -14.43 -4.09
N LYS A 82 -7.93 -15.31 -3.55
CA LYS A 82 -6.98 -14.97 -2.48
C LYS A 82 -5.95 -13.94 -2.95
N LEU A 83 -5.40 -14.14 -4.15
CA LEU A 83 -4.41 -13.25 -4.75
C LEU A 83 -4.99 -11.85 -5.03
N SER A 84 -6.20 -11.77 -5.57
CA SER A 84 -6.90 -10.51 -5.87
C SER A 84 -7.36 -9.73 -4.64
N ARG A 85 -7.49 -10.40 -3.48
CA ARG A 85 -7.70 -9.77 -2.17
C ARG A 85 -6.40 -9.39 -1.47
N GLY A 86 -5.26 -9.75 -2.05
CA GLY A 86 -3.95 -9.37 -1.54
C GLY A 86 -3.77 -7.86 -1.56
N VAL A 87 -2.93 -7.38 -0.66
CA VAL A 87 -2.57 -5.98 -0.53
C VAL A 87 -1.34 -5.73 -1.41
N ASP A 88 -1.47 -4.86 -2.40
CA ASP A 88 -0.34 -4.41 -3.22
C ASP A 88 0.38 -3.26 -2.51
N LEU A 89 1.52 -3.58 -1.91
CA LEU A 89 2.32 -2.65 -1.11
C LEU A 89 2.74 -1.41 -1.90
N TYR A 90 3.07 -1.54 -3.19
CA TYR A 90 3.44 -0.39 -4.01
C TYR A 90 2.28 0.60 -4.11
N LYS A 91 1.09 0.09 -4.44
CA LYS A 91 -0.10 0.91 -4.62
C LYS A 91 -0.52 1.58 -3.31
N GLU A 92 -0.55 0.81 -2.23
CA GLU A 92 -1.03 1.28 -0.93
C GLU A 92 -0.09 2.28 -0.25
N ILE A 93 1.24 2.11 -0.38
CA ILE A 93 2.20 3.09 0.14
C ILE A 93 2.11 4.38 -0.67
N LYS A 94 2.07 4.26 -2.01
CA LYS A 94 1.99 5.42 -2.91
C LYS A 94 0.72 6.24 -2.69
N SER A 95 -0.43 5.61 -2.45
CA SER A 95 -1.69 6.34 -2.21
C SER A 95 -1.74 7.09 -0.88
N ARG A 96 -0.96 6.64 0.11
CA ARG A 96 -0.88 7.23 1.46
C ARG A 96 0.15 8.35 1.58
N THR A 97 1.18 8.31 0.74
CA THR A 97 2.30 9.25 0.73
C THR A 97 2.19 10.28 -0.40
N THR A 98 1.02 10.45 -1.03
CA THR A 98 0.84 11.38 -2.17
C THR A 98 1.18 12.83 -1.83
N LEU A 99 0.99 13.25 -0.58
CA LEU A 99 1.33 14.62 -0.14
C LEU A 99 2.82 14.89 -0.12
N VAL A 100 3.58 13.92 0.38
CA VAL A 100 5.04 13.95 0.43
C VAL A 100 5.54 12.65 -0.19
N PRO A 101 5.65 12.62 -1.53
CA PRO A 101 6.03 11.39 -2.22
C PRO A 101 7.43 10.96 -1.84
N LEU A 102 7.61 9.66 -1.64
CA LEU A 102 8.94 9.10 -1.42
C LEU A 102 9.83 9.33 -2.67
N PRO A 103 11.15 9.53 -2.50
CA PRO A 103 12.06 9.77 -3.63
C PRO A 103 12.03 8.66 -4.69
N SER A 104 11.81 7.41 -4.26
CA SER A 104 11.62 6.27 -5.16
C SER A 104 10.76 5.20 -4.48
N TYR A 105 9.74 4.76 -5.21
CA TYR A 105 8.84 3.67 -4.82
C TYR A 105 9.32 2.30 -5.31
N SER A 106 10.59 2.14 -5.68
CA SER A 106 11.15 0.83 -6.01
C SER A 106 11.30 -0.04 -4.76
N MET A 107 11.28 -1.38 -4.91
CA MET A 107 11.54 -2.28 -3.78
C MET A 107 12.90 -1.99 -3.14
N GLU A 108 13.92 -1.72 -3.95
CA GLU A 108 15.27 -1.46 -3.45
C GLU A 108 15.34 -0.21 -2.58
N SER A 109 14.76 0.90 -3.05
CA SER A 109 14.68 2.16 -2.29
C SER A 109 13.90 1.98 -0.98
N LEU A 110 12.71 1.38 -1.06
CA LEU A 110 11.83 1.21 0.11
C LEU A 110 12.44 0.26 1.15
N SER A 111 12.98 -0.87 0.71
CA SER A 111 13.55 -1.88 1.61
C SER A 111 14.97 -1.55 2.10
N ARG A 112 15.62 -0.55 1.47
CA ARG A 112 17.05 -0.22 1.65
C ARG A 112 17.93 -1.45 1.48
N SER A 113 17.64 -2.25 0.47
CA SER A 113 18.32 -3.50 0.15
C SER A 113 18.35 -3.64 -1.36
N GLU A 114 19.47 -4.10 -1.91
CA GLU A 114 19.54 -4.49 -3.32
C GLU A 114 18.50 -5.58 -3.63
N VAL A 115 17.79 -5.42 -4.74
CA VAL A 115 16.72 -6.33 -5.20
C VAL A 115 16.94 -6.63 -6.68
N ILE A 116 16.89 -7.91 -7.05
CA ILE A 116 17.06 -8.36 -8.44
C ILE A 116 15.73 -8.94 -8.93
N LEU A 117 15.11 -8.33 -9.94
CA LEU A 117 13.77 -8.69 -10.42
C LEU A 117 13.78 -9.18 -11.88
N GLY A 118 12.69 -9.86 -12.26
CA GLY A 118 12.28 -10.11 -13.65
C GLY A 118 13.41 -10.54 -14.60
N PRO A 119 13.87 -9.68 -15.53
CA PRO A 119 14.88 -10.04 -16.54
C PRO A 119 16.21 -10.54 -15.98
N ASP A 120 16.73 -9.88 -14.95
CA ASP A 120 18.04 -10.22 -14.36
C ASP A 120 17.93 -11.54 -13.60
N LEU A 121 16.84 -11.73 -12.86
CA LEU A 121 16.52 -12.99 -12.20
C LEU A 121 16.37 -14.14 -13.21
N ARG A 122 15.77 -13.86 -14.38
CA ARG A 122 15.62 -14.84 -15.46
C ARG A 122 16.97 -15.19 -16.10
N ALA A 123 17.92 -14.27 -16.16
CA ALA A 123 19.26 -14.56 -16.67
C ALA A 123 19.97 -15.60 -15.81
N ILE A 124 19.88 -15.46 -14.47
CA ILE A 124 20.42 -16.44 -13.51
C ILE A 124 19.83 -17.84 -13.76
N LEU A 125 18.51 -17.93 -13.94
CA LEU A 125 17.82 -19.20 -14.24
C LEU A 125 18.34 -19.83 -15.55
N LYS A 126 18.47 -19.05 -16.63
CA LYS A 126 18.94 -19.55 -17.93
C LYS A 126 20.37 -20.09 -17.91
N GLU A 127 21.18 -19.62 -16.97
CA GLU A 127 22.56 -20.06 -16.79
C GLU A 127 22.66 -21.31 -15.90
N GLY A 128 21.53 -21.89 -15.47
CA GLY A 128 21.50 -23.09 -14.64
C GLY A 128 21.95 -22.84 -13.19
N ARG A 129 21.96 -21.58 -12.73
CA ARG A 129 22.43 -21.18 -11.40
C ARG A 129 21.31 -21.21 -10.38
N GLU A 130 20.71 -22.40 -10.17
CA GLU A 130 19.50 -22.57 -9.35
C GLU A 130 19.67 -22.16 -7.87
N GLU A 131 20.81 -22.51 -7.25
CA GLU A 131 21.08 -22.14 -5.85
C GLU A 131 21.18 -20.61 -5.68
N GLU A 132 21.81 -19.94 -6.64
CA GLU A 132 21.89 -18.47 -6.66
C GLU A 132 20.50 -17.85 -6.86
N LEU A 133 19.69 -18.42 -7.76
CA LEU A 133 18.31 -18.00 -7.97
C LEU A 133 17.49 -18.07 -6.67
N ARG A 134 17.58 -19.19 -5.94
CA ARG A 134 16.90 -19.36 -4.64
C ARG A 134 17.35 -18.32 -3.62
N ALA A 135 18.66 -18.11 -3.49
CA ALA A 135 19.23 -17.12 -2.57
C ALA A 135 18.75 -15.69 -2.89
N VAL A 136 18.69 -15.32 -4.18
CA VAL A 136 18.20 -14.01 -4.62
C VAL A 136 16.70 -13.86 -4.33
N MET A 137 15.89 -14.89 -4.62
CA MET A 137 14.46 -14.85 -4.32
C MET A 137 14.18 -14.74 -2.82
N GLU A 138 14.96 -15.42 -1.99
CA GLU A 138 14.89 -15.26 -0.53
C GLU A 138 15.22 -13.82 -0.13
N LYS A 139 16.31 -13.23 -0.64
CA LYS A 139 16.66 -11.83 -0.38
C LYS A 139 15.53 -10.88 -0.76
N ASN A 140 14.92 -11.08 -1.93
CA ASN A 140 13.81 -10.27 -2.41
C ASN A 140 12.57 -10.36 -1.50
N ILE A 141 12.22 -11.55 -0.99
CA ILE A 141 11.05 -11.67 -0.11
C ILE A 141 11.31 -11.02 1.26
N ARG A 142 12.55 -11.09 1.77
CA ARG A 142 12.96 -10.35 2.98
C ARG A 142 12.94 -8.84 2.76
N ALA A 143 13.31 -8.37 1.56
CA ALA A 143 13.14 -6.98 1.19
C ALA A 143 11.66 -6.57 1.22
N MET A 144 10.77 -7.42 0.71
CA MET A 144 9.32 -7.18 0.77
C MET A 144 8.78 -7.16 2.20
N GLU A 145 9.24 -8.03 3.10
CA GLU A 145 8.88 -7.96 4.52
C GLU A 145 9.21 -6.61 5.16
N ARG A 146 10.37 -6.03 4.82
CA ARG A 146 10.75 -4.69 5.31
C ARG A 146 9.79 -3.61 4.78
N ILE A 147 9.36 -3.73 3.53
CA ILE A 147 8.37 -2.83 2.94
C ILE A 147 6.99 -3.02 3.60
N GLY A 148 6.63 -4.25 3.96
CA GLY A 148 5.44 -4.56 4.75
C GLY A 148 5.41 -3.79 6.07
N LYS A 149 6.54 -3.75 6.78
CA LYS A 149 6.66 -2.95 8.02
C LYS A 149 6.45 -1.45 7.80
N ILE A 150 7.02 -0.89 6.74
CA ILE A 150 6.79 0.52 6.37
C ILE A 150 5.31 0.78 6.15
N TYR A 151 4.61 -0.12 5.46
CA TYR A 151 3.17 -0.01 5.26
C TYR A 151 2.40 -0.09 6.58
N GLU A 152 2.74 -1.03 7.46
CA GLU A 152 2.10 -1.18 8.77
C GLU A 152 2.31 0.05 9.66
N ASP A 153 3.51 0.62 9.68
CA ASP A 153 3.85 1.85 10.40
C ASP A 153 3.01 3.04 9.87
N LEU A 154 2.92 3.20 8.54
CA LEU A 154 2.06 4.23 7.92
C LEU A 154 0.59 4.04 8.30
N VAL A 155 0.08 2.81 8.30
CA VAL A 155 -1.29 2.52 8.72
C VAL A 155 -1.51 2.90 10.18
N ALA A 156 -0.56 2.61 11.06
CA ALA A 156 -0.66 2.95 12.47
C ALA A 156 -0.69 4.47 12.69
N GLU A 157 0.20 5.23 12.04
CA GLU A 157 0.23 6.70 12.09
C GLU A 157 -1.06 7.35 11.54
N GLN A 158 -1.69 6.67 10.58
CA GLN A 158 -2.90 7.11 9.90
C GLN A 158 -4.19 6.57 10.52
N SER A 159 -4.11 5.98 11.71
CA SER A 159 -5.26 5.42 12.42
C SER A 159 -5.41 6.02 13.82
N CYS A 160 -6.63 6.41 14.18
CA CYS A 160 -6.95 6.86 15.55
C CYS A 160 -8.43 6.66 15.86
N GLY A 161 -8.75 6.08 17.02
CA GLY A 161 -10.12 6.04 17.55
C GLY A 161 -11.15 5.40 16.60
N GLY A 162 -10.77 4.35 15.86
CA GLY A 162 -11.64 3.67 14.90
C GLY A 162 -11.64 4.29 13.50
N LEU A 163 -11.01 5.45 13.29
CA LEU A 163 -10.76 6.06 11.98
C LEU A 163 -9.43 5.59 11.40
N ARG A 164 -9.37 5.45 10.07
CA ARG A 164 -8.14 5.21 9.31
C ARG A 164 -8.15 5.96 7.99
N ILE A 165 -7.05 6.65 7.66
CA ILE A 165 -6.83 7.23 6.32
C ILE A 165 -6.33 6.12 5.38
N ASP A 166 -7.00 5.96 4.23
CA ASP A 166 -6.65 4.98 3.22
C ASP A 166 -5.93 5.62 2.02
N SER A 167 -6.29 6.86 1.68
CA SER A 167 -5.61 7.61 0.62
C SER A 167 -5.80 9.11 0.74
N ILE A 168 -4.85 9.86 0.19
CA ILE A 168 -4.94 11.32 0.02
C ILE A 168 -4.74 11.66 -1.46
N LEU A 169 -5.62 12.50 -1.99
CA LEU A 169 -5.54 13.09 -3.32
C LEU A 169 -5.26 14.59 -3.15
N PRO A 170 -4.24 15.17 -3.80
CA PRO A 170 -3.87 16.57 -3.56
C PRO A 170 -4.71 17.59 -4.34
N SER A 171 -5.44 17.18 -5.39
CA SER A 171 -6.20 18.11 -6.25
C SER A 171 -7.45 17.45 -6.87
N PRO A 172 -8.68 17.83 -6.46
CA PRO A 172 -8.97 18.60 -5.24
C PRO A 172 -8.46 17.87 -4.00
N PHE A 173 -8.09 18.60 -2.94
CA PHE A 173 -7.57 17.97 -1.73
C PHE A 173 -8.67 17.09 -1.10
N THR A 174 -8.46 15.77 -1.16
CA THR A 174 -9.43 14.76 -0.73
C THR A 174 -8.75 13.74 0.16
N VAL A 175 -9.33 13.48 1.32
CA VAL A 175 -8.95 12.39 2.22
C VAL A 175 -10.03 11.31 2.14
N ILE A 176 -9.63 10.10 1.82
CA ILE A 176 -10.51 8.92 1.79
C ILE A 176 -10.05 7.98 2.90
N GLY A 177 -10.99 7.42 3.64
CA GLY A 177 -10.67 6.48 4.70
C GLY A 177 -11.83 5.58 5.10
N SER A 178 -11.62 4.89 6.21
CA SER A 178 -12.55 3.92 6.77
C SER A 178 -12.80 4.17 8.25
N THR A 179 -13.97 3.76 8.73
CA THR A 179 -14.36 3.82 10.14
C THR A 179 -14.96 2.50 10.61
N THR A 180 -14.75 2.15 11.88
CA THR A 180 -15.35 0.98 12.52
C THR A 180 -16.73 1.24 13.12
N ASP A 181 -17.07 2.50 13.45
CA ASP A 181 -18.36 2.89 14.05
C ASP A 181 -19.20 3.73 13.08
N TYR A 182 -19.67 3.09 12.01
CA TYR A 182 -20.27 3.85 10.92
C TYR A 182 -21.63 4.45 11.27
N LEU A 183 -21.80 5.73 10.92
CA LEU A 183 -23.06 6.45 10.92
C LEU A 183 -23.15 7.20 9.59
N PRO A 184 -24.15 6.92 8.72
CA PRO A 184 -24.29 7.65 7.47
C PRO A 184 -24.38 9.16 7.71
N ARG A 185 -23.50 9.93 7.09
CA ARG A 185 -23.39 11.38 7.29
C ARG A 185 -23.09 12.09 5.97
N TYR A 186 -23.61 13.30 5.85
CA TYR A 186 -23.33 14.21 4.74
C TYR A 186 -23.27 15.64 5.26
N ILE A 187 -22.09 16.26 5.15
CA ILE A 187 -21.82 17.62 5.63
C ILE A 187 -21.30 18.43 4.46
N GLN A 188 -21.91 19.59 4.20
CA GLN A 188 -21.45 20.55 3.21
C GLN A 188 -21.41 21.94 3.85
N ARG A 189 -20.21 22.52 3.97
CA ARG A 189 -20.00 23.85 4.59
C ARG A 189 -18.90 24.60 3.84
N GLY A 190 -19.29 25.65 3.10
CA GLY A 190 -18.34 26.36 2.23
C GLY A 190 -17.67 25.42 1.24
N ASP A 191 -16.33 25.36 1.26
CA ASP A 191 -15.50 24.49 0.41
C ASP A 191 -15.27 23.08 1.01
N LEU A 192 -15.83 22.79 2.19
CA LEU A 192 -15.78 21.46 2.82
C LEU A 192 -16.97 20.60 2.39
N LEU A 193 -16.67 19.37 1.98
CA LEU A 193 -17.61 18.28 1.77
C LEU A 193 -17.13 17.04 2.52
N TYR A 194 -17.96 16.51 3.42
CA TYR A 194 -17.73 15.24 4.09
C TYR A 194 -18.90 14.28 3.84
N GLU A 195 -18.58 13.06 3.41
CA GLU A 195 -19.55 11.98 3.20
C GLU A 195 -19.06 10.73 3.92
N GLU A 196 -19.94 10.07 4.67
CA GLU A 196 -19.68 8.77 5.30
C GLU A 196 -20.80 7.79 4.92
N ARG A 197 -20.42 6.63 4.39
CA ARG A 197 -21.34 5.56 3.99
C ARG A 197 -20.65 4.20 4.03
N ASP A 198 -21.35 3.19 4.55
CA ASP A 198 -20.91 1.78 4.55
C ASP A 198 -19.49 1.59 5.15
N GLY A 199 -19.19 2.30 6.25
CA GLY A 199 -17.89 2.24 6.92
C GLY A 199 -16.75 2.94 6.19
N ARG A 200 -17.05 3.73 5.15
CA ARG A 200 -16.08 4.54 4.40
C ARG A 200 -16.43 6.01 4.50
N PHE A 201 -15.42 6.85 4.55
CA PHE A 201 -15.59 8.29 4.49
C PHE A 201 -14.77 8.91 3.37
N ARG A 202 -15.25 10.07 2.90
CA ARG A 202 -14.58 10.96 1.97
C ARG A 202 -14.72 12.38 2.50
N MET A 203 -13.59 13.04 2.70
CA MET A 203 -13.52 14.46 3.01
C MET A 203 -12.84 15.18 1.85
N GLU A 204 -13.50 16.16 1.25
CA GLU A 204 -12.93 17.07 0.26
C GLU A 204 -12.94 18.47 0.87
N ILE A 205 -11.81 19.19 0.81
CA ILE A 205 -11.70 20.52 1.40
C ILE A 205 -10.69 21.39 0.63
N GLY A 206 -10.92 22.71 0.63
CA GLY A 206 -10.02 23.69 0.02
C GLY A 206 -8.68 23.86 0.77
N ALA A 207 -7.74 22.93 0.58
CA ALA A 207 -6.38 23.04 1.11
C ALA A 207 -5.43 23.77 0.14
N LYS A 208 -4.53 24.60 0.66
CA LYS A 208 -3.57 25.39 -0.14
C LYS A 208 -2.18 25.38 0.49
N TRP A 209 -1.14 25.28 -0.34
CA TRP A 209 0.24 25.48 0.11
C TRP A 209 0.51 26.98 0.26
N LEU A 210 0.86 27.41 1.49
CA LEU A 210 1.19 28.79 1.83
C LEU A 210 2.56 28.84 2.54
N PRO A 211 3.33 29.94 2.43
CA PRO A 211 4.54 30.09 3.23
C PRO A 211 4.24 30.03 4.73
N TYR A 212 4.92 29.14 5.45
CA TYR A 212 4.92 29.09 6.91
C TYR A 212 5.95 30.07 7.48
N ASP A 213 7.15 30.03 6.92
CA ASP A 213 8.24 30.98 7.18
C ASP A 213 9.06 31.24 5.91
N ALA A 214 10.27 31.80 6.05
CA ALA A 214 11.15 32.14 4.92
C ALA A 214 11.67 30.92 4.13
N LYS A 215 11.53 29.70 4.66
CA LYS A 215 12.11 28.46 4.12
C LYS A 215 11.11 27.32 3.98
N THR A 216 10.02 27.33 4.75
CA THR A 216 9.06 26.22 4.83
C THR A 216 7.69 26.59 4.30
N GLN A 217 7.05 25.66 3.58
CA GLN A 217 5.66 25.76 3.14
C GLN A 217 4.76 24.90 4.04
N ALA A 218 3.57 25.41 4.33
CA ALA A 218 2.51 24.69 5.03
C ALA A 218 1.38 24.35 4.07
N LEU A 219 0.86 23.12 4.15
CA LEU A 219 -0.45 22.78 3.59
C LEU A 219 -1.51 23.21 4.57
N VAL A 220 -2.21 24.28 4.24
CA VAL A 220 -3.14 24.97 5.13
C VAL A 220 -4.58 24.74 4.70
N VAL A 221 -5.44 24.56 5.69
CA VAL A 221 -6.90 24.55 5.56
C VAL A 221 -7.48 25.70 6.38
N GLU A 222 -8.29 26.54 5.74
CA GLU A 222 -9.06 27.59 6.40
C GLU A 222 -10.33 26.99 7.00
N ILE A 223 -10.51 27.12 8.31
CA ILE A 223 -11.69 26.60 8.99
C ILE A 223 -12.02 27.33 10.29
N ASP A 224 -13.32 27.50 10.53
CA ASP A 224 -13.87 27.90 11.83
C ASP A 224 -14.23 26.66 12.65
N ALA A 225 -13.21 25.92 13.12
CA ALA A 225 -13.37 24.73 13.96
C ALA A 225 -12.46 24.85 15.20
N PRO A 226 -12.89 24.41 16.39
CA PRO A 226 -12.10 24.39 17.61
C PRO A 226 -11.06 23.25 17.63
N VAL A 227 -10.53 22.87 16.47
CA VAL A 227 -9.45 21.89 16.34
C VAL A 227 -8.14 22.64 16.43
N VAL A 228 -7.27 22.22 17.34
CA VAL A 228 -5.95 22.84 17.52
C VAL A 228 -4.97 22.11 16.63
N SER A 229 -4.28 22.83 15.74
CA SER A 229 -3.17 22.24 14.98
C SER A 229 -2.06 21.81 15.94
N LYS A 230 -1.36 20.73 15.62
CA LYS A 230 -0.19 20.30 16.40
C LYS A 230 0.97 21.29 16.35
N VAL A 231 0.95 22.18 15.39
CA VAL A 231 1.93 23.24 15.18
C VAL A 231 1.25 24.60 15.34
N ASP A 232 2.01 25.62 15.70
CA ASP A 232 1.48 26.97 15.85
C ASP A 232 0.89 27.45 14.52
N SER A 233 -0.42 27.75 14.53
CA SER A 233 -1.15 28.30 13.40
C SER A 233 -1.98 29.51 13.85
N PRO A 234 -2.22 30.50 12.96
CA PRO A 234 -3.13 31.60 13.28
C PRO A 234 -4.55 31.08 13.51
N PRO A 235 -5.38 31.79 14.30
CA PRO A 235 -6.78 31.44 14.47
C PRO A 235 -7.50 31.30 13.13
N GLY A 236 -8.30 30.24 12.97
CA GLY A 236 -9.03 29.95 11.73
C GLY A 236 -8.25 29.11 10.70
N TYR A 237 -7.05 28.61 11.05
CA TYR A 237 -6.21 27.82 10.14
C TYR A 237 -5.74 26.51 10.79
N LEU A 238 -5.86 25.41 10.04
CA LEU A 238 -5.24 24.12 10.35
C LEU A 238 -4.09 23.84 9.39
N ILE A 239 -2.97 23.37 9.92
CA ILE A 239 -1.84 22.89 9.12
C ILE A 239 -1.88 21.36 9.07
N PHE A 240 -1.94 20.82 7.85
CA PHE A 240 -1.92 19.37 7.59
C PHE A 240 -0.54 18.85 7.22
N ALA A 241 0.34 19.70 6.70
CA ALA A 241 1.71 19.34 6.40
C ALA A 241 2.63 20.56 6.48
N LEU A 242 3.92 20.33 6.81
CA LEU A 242 5.01 21.29 6.71
C LEU A 242 6.12 20.67 5.87
N ASP A 243 6.34 21.18 4.66
CA ASP A 243 7.22 20.59 3.64
C ASP A 243 7.03 19.06 3.52
N GLU A 244 7.96 18.27 4.07
CA GLU A 244 8.00 16.81 4.01
C GLU A 244 7.31 16.10 5.20
N GLU A 245 6.84 16.85 6.19
CA GLU A 245 6.15 16.28 7.36
C GLU A 245 4.63 16.41 7.22
N VAL A 246 3.90 15.30 7.42
CA VAL A 246 2.43 15.27 7.36
C VAL A 246 1.84 14.98 8.74
N PHE A 247 0.93 15.84 9.20
CA PHE A 247 0.28 15.72 10.51
C PHE A 247 -1.02 14.92 10.42
N TYR A 248 -0.93 13.61 10.15
CA TYR A 248 -2.09 12.72 10.02
C TYR A 248 -3.04 12.77 11.22
N SER A 249 -2.50 12.92 12.43
CA SER A 249 -3.31 13.10 13.64
C SER A 249 -4.19 14.35 13.59
N THR A 250 -3.70 15.47 13.05
CA THR A 250 -4.50 16.71 12.94
C THR A 250 -5.62 16.52 11.90
N ILE A 251 -5.33 15.81 10.81
CA ILE A 251 -6.35 15.43 9.81
C ILE A 251 -7.43 14.53 10.46
N LEU A 252 -7.02 13.52 11.23
CA LEU A 252 -7.93 12.59 11.91
C LEU A 252 -8.76 13.26 13.00
N GLU A 253 -8.18 14.16 13.78
CA GLU A 253 -8.89 14.97 14.77
C GLU A 253 -9.93 15.87 14.11
N PHE A 254 -9.59 16.46 12.97
CA PHE A 254 -10.53 17.25 12.21
C PHE A 254 -11.70 16.39 11.67
N ILE A 255 -11.42 15.22 11.10
CA ILE A 255 -12.46 14.28 10.67
C ILE A 255 -13.34 13.86 11.85
N ARG A 256 -12.75 13.57 13.02
CA ARG A 256 -13.51 13.23 14.23
C ARG A 256 -14.44 14.36 14.64
N TYR A 257 -13.95 15.60 14.65
CA TYR A 257 -14.77 16.78 14.92
C TYR A 257 -15.97 16.88 13.97
N LEU A 258 -15.76 16.67 12.67
CA LEU A 258 -16.87 16.65 11.69
C LEU A 258 -17.90 15.55 12.01
N ARG A 259 -17.47 14.41 12.55
CA ARG A 259 -18.36 13.32 12.95
C ARG A 259 -19.14 13.63 14.24
N GLU A 260 -18.59 14.42 15.14
CA GLU A 260 -19.16 14.76 16.44
C GLU A 260 -20.08 15.99 16.41
N GLU A 261 -19.86 16.96 15.51
CA GLU A 261 -20.68 18.18 15.47
C GLU A 261 -22.14 17.98 15.05
N ASP A 262 -22.44 16.91 14.33
CA ASP A 262 -23.81 16.55 13.93
C ASP A 262 -24.37 15.41 14.82
N ALA A 263 -23.95 15.31 16.09
CA ALA A 263 -24.46 14.35 17.08
C ALA A 263 -25.37 14.99 18.14
#